data_AF-A0A2N5ZIU6-F1
#
_entry.id   AF-A0A2N5ZIU6-F1
#
_cell.length_a   1.000
_cell.length_b   1.000
_cell.length_c   1.000
_cell.angle_alpha   90.00
_cell.angle_beta   90.00
_cell.angle_gamma   90.00
#
_symmetry.space_group_name_H-M   'P 1'
#
loop_
_entity.id
_entity.type
_entity.pdbx_description
1 polymer ?
#
loop_
_entity_poly.entity_id
_entity_poly.type
_entity_poly.pdbx_seq_one_letter_code
_entity_poly.pdbx_strand_id
1 'polypeptide(L)'
;MVFGKKLLALLKQKKMTQKKLADILEVNVQAINRYIKSDRQPRVSFIKKVADTLNVPVTYFVNDYETPETGDKIKQEKLDEFVNLKVISQLPAGKKFKDAKQFMDEIFVNKVHLQGNKKVYALRNVSDDMIPIINQDDIIVVAEDAKLTNGDIVMLRTKKDNGF
;
A
#
# COMPACT_ATOMS: atom_id res chain seq x y z
N MET A 1 -5.30 -1.88 -19.39
CA MET A 1 -5.10 -0.89 -20.49
C MET A 1 -4.33 0.34 -20.00
N VAL A 2 -3.19 0.15 -19.31
CA VAL A 2 -2.69 1.12 -18.32
C VAL A 2 -1.33 1.75 -18.67
N PHE A 3 -0.46 1.05 -19.42
CA PHE A 3 0.92 1.49 -19.69
C PHE A 3 1.02 2.84 -20.42
N GLY A 4 0.31 2.99 -21.54
CA GLY A 4 0.42 4.17 -22.40
C GLY A 4 0.01 5.48 -21.71
N LYS A 5 -1.06 5.43 -20.91
CA LYS A 5 -1.53 6.55 -20.09
C LYS A 5 -0.51 6.93 -19.01
N LYS A 6 0.05 5.93 -18.30
CA LYS A 6 1.09 6.13 -17.29
C LYS A 6 2.37 6.74 -17.87
N LEU A 7 2.80 6.25 -19.03
CA LEU A 7 3.96 6.80 -19.74
C LEU A 7 3.74 8.26 -20.12
N LEU A 8 2.57 8.61 -20.65
CA LEU A 8 2.24 9.98 -21.03
C LEU A 8 2.20 10.92 -19.81
N ALA A 9 1.63 10.47 -18.69
CA ALA A 9 1.59 11.24 -17.45
C ALA A 9 2.99 11.53 -16.90
N LEU A 10 3.85 10.51 -16.88
CA LEU A 10 5.22 10.62 -16.38
C LEU A 10 6.09 11.51 -17.27
N LEU A 11 5.92 11.44 -18.60
CA LEU A 11 6.55 12.36 -19.53
C LEU A 11 6.15 13.82 -19.29
N LYS A 12 4.87 14.09 -18.99
CA LYS A 12 4.39 15.43 -18.63
C LYS A 12 5.02 15.92 -17.32
N GLN A 13 5.06 15.07 -16.29
CA GLN A 13 5.69 15.41 -15.01
C GLN A 13 7.15 15.80 -15.20
N LYS A 14 7.92 15.00 -15.93
CA LYS A 14 9.35 15.23 -16.16
C LYS A 14 9.66 16.27 -17.24
N LYS A 15 8.63 16.97 -17.75
CA LYS A 15 8.73 17.92 -18.88
C LYS A 15 9.54 17.35 -20.05
N MET A 16 9.33 16.06 -20.33
CA MET A 16 10.06 15.30 -21.35
C MET A 16 9.13 15.01 -22.53
N THR A 17 9.63 15.21 -23.75
CA THR A 17 8.86 14.91 -24.96
C THR A 17 8.99 13.45 -25.36
N GLN A 18 8.01 12.91 -26.08
CA GLN A 18 8.07 11.54 -26.63
C GLN A 18 9.28 11.37 -27.54
N LYS A 19 9.65 12.40 -28.31
CA LYS A 19 10.84 12.41 -29.16
C LYS A 19 12.11 12.24 -28.33
N LYS A 20 12.26 13.01 -27.26
CA LYS A 20 13.42 12.91 -26.36
C LYS A 20 13.53 11.54 -25.70
N LEU A 21 12.40 10.94 -25.30
CA LEU A 21 12.39 9.56 -24.79
C LEU A 21 12.79 8.54 -25.88
N ALA A 22 12.34 8.74 -27.11
CA ALA A 22 12.68 7.89 -28.25
C ALA A 22 14.17 7.93 -28.56
N ASP A 23 14.75 9.14 -28.53
CA ASP A 23 16.17 9.38 -28.76
C ASP A 23 17.02 8.68 -27.68
N ILE A 24 16.63 8.76 -26.40
CA ILE A 24 17.35 8.10 -25.29
C ILE A 24 17.24 6.57 -25.36
N LEU A 25 16.08 6.06 -25.75
CA LEU A 25 15.83 4.61 -25.85
C LEU A 25 16.29 4.01 -27.18
N GLU A 26 16.84 4.83 -28.08
CA GLU A 26 17.24 4.46 -29.44
C GLU A 26 16.13 3.74 -30.21
N VAL A 27 14.90 4.23 -30.08
CA VAL A 27 13.72 3.68 -30.77
C VAL A 27 13.03 4.71 -31.65
N ASN A 28 12.27 4.25 -32.63
CA ASN A 28 11.45 5.13 -33.44
C ASN A 28 10.34 5.77 -32.59
N VAL A 29 10.17 7.08 -32.69
CA VAL A 29 9.10 7.88 -32.04
C VAL A 29 7.71 7.28 -32.30
N GLN A 30 7.49 6.72 -33.50
CA GLN A 30 6.24 6.05 -33.86
C GLN A 30 5.95 4.83 -32.97
N ALA A 31 6.98 4.10 -32.53
CA ALA A 31 6.82 2.97 -31.61
C ALA A 31 6.31 3.43 -30.24
N ILE A 32 6.86 4.53 -29.71
CA ILE A 32 6.39 5.14 -28.46
C ILE A 32 4.93 5.60 -28.59
N ASN A 33 4.59 6.27 -29.70
CA ASN A 33 3.22 6.72 -29.94
C ASN A 33 2.22 5.55 -29.99
N ARG A 34 2.59 4.43 -30.64
CA ARG A 34 1.76 3.21 -30.65
C ARG A 34 1.58 2.60 -29.25
N TYR A 35 2.60 2.63 -28.40
CA TYR A 35 2.47 2.18 -27.01
C TYR A 35 1.57 3.11 -26.19
N ILE A 36 1.62 4.41 -26.43
CA ILE A 36 0.77 5.41 -25.76
C ILE A 36 -0.69 5.24 -26.17
N LYS A 37 -0.96 5.09 -27.47
CA LYS A 37 -2.30 4.82 -28.03
C LYS A 37 -2.86 3.45 -27.65
N SER A 38 -2.06 2.60 -27.01
CA SER A 38 -2.40 1.21 -26.70
C SER A 38 -2.65 0.32 -27.93
N ASP A 39 -2.19 0.75 -29.11
CA ASP A 39 -2.26 -0.02 -30.38
C ASP A 39 -1.34 -1.25 -30.35
N ARG A 40 -0.36 -1.27 -29.44
CA ARG A 40 0.57 -2.39 -29.23
C ARG A 40 0.97 -2.43 -27.76
N GLN A 41 1.09 -3.63 -27.18
CA GLN A 41 1.69 -3.78 -25.86
C GLN A 41 3.22 -3.90 -25.97
N PRO A 42 4.00 -3.13 -25.20
CA PRO A 42 5.44 -3.29 -25.14
C PRO A 42 5.81 -4.59 -24.41
N ARG A 43 6.94 -5.18 -24.80
CA ARG A 43 7.50 -6.33 -24.07
C ARG A 43 8.00 -5.88 -22.69
N VAL A 44 8.02 -6.80 -21.74
CA VAL A 44 8.53 -6.54 -20.36
C VAL A 44 9.96 -5.97 -20.38
N SER A 45 10.81 -6.44 -21.29
CA SER A 45 12.17 -5.91 -21.46
C SER A 45 12.20 -4.43 -21.86
N PHE A 46 11.24 -3.98 -22.67
CA PHE A 46 11.11 -2.58 -23.04
C PHE A 46 10.57 -1.74 -21.88
N ILE A 47 9.60 -2.27 -21.13
CA ILE A 47 9.07 -1.62 -19.93
C ILE A 47 10.18 -1.37 -18.90
N LYS A 48 11.07 -2.35 -18.68
CA LYS A 48 12.24 -2.19 -17.81
C LYS A 48 13.14 -1.05 -18.28
N LYS A 49 13.54 -1.04 -19.56
CA LYS A 49 14.37 0.04 -20.12
C LYS A 49 13.75 1.42 -19.94
N VAL A 50 12.45 1.54 -20.19
CA VAL A 50 11.69 2.78 -19.99
C VAL A 50 11.71 3.20 -18.52
N ALA A 51 11.50 2.26 -17.60
CA ALA A 51 11.52 2.49 -16.15
C ALA A 51 12.91 2.96 -15.67
N ASP A 52 13.98 2.30 -16.12
CA ASP A 52 15.36 2.65 -15.80
C ASP A 52 15.71 4.06 -16.33
N THR A 53 15.31 4.35 -17.58
CA THR A 53 15.55 5.65 -18.22
C THR A 53 14.83 6.79 -17.50
N LEU A 54 13.62 6.52 -17.02
CA LEU A 54 12.79 7.50 -16.34
C LEU A 54 13.04 7.53 -14.83
N ASN A 55 13.95 6.69 -14.32
CA ASN A 55 14.24 6.49 -12.90
C ASN A 55 12.98 6.25 -12.06
N VAL A 56 12.18 5.28 -12.49
CA VAL A 56 10.97 4.82 -11.78
C VAL A 56 10.98 3.31 -11.65
N PRO A 57 10.34 2.73 -10.61
CA PRO A 57 10.27 1.28 -10.48
C PRO A 57 9.39 0.67 -11.57
N VAL A 58 9.77 -0.52 -12.05
CA VAL A 58 9.02 -1.27 -13.09
C VAL A 58 7.57 -1.52 -12.67
N THR A 59 7.33 -1.70 -11.37
CA THR A 59 5.99 -1.86 -10.76
C THR A 59 5.06 -0.69 -11.04
N TYR A 60 5.59 0.52 -11.27
CA TYR A 60 4.79 1.69 -11.68
C TYR A 60 3.96 1.39 -12.93
N PHE A 61 4.55 0.69 -13.89
CA PHE A 61 3.92 0.36 -15.17
C PHE A 61 3.06 -0.91 -15.14
N VAL A 62 3.27 -1.77 -14.15
CA VAL A 62 2.63 -3.10 -14.04
C VAL A 62 1.43 -3.09 -13.08
N ASN A 63 1.46 -2.27 -12.02
CA ASN A 63 0.36 -2.19 -11.07
C ASN A 63 -0.88 -1.59 -11.73
N ASP A 64 -2.02 -2.26 -11.62
CA ASP A 64 -3.33 -1.75 -12.08
C ASP A 64 -3.98 -0.80 -11.05
N TYR A 65 -3.39 -0.66 -9.86
CA TYR A 65 -3.78 0.35 -8.90
C TYR A 65 -3.49 1.74 -9.49
N GLU A 66 -4.53 2.58 -9.54
CA GLU A 66 -4.42 4.01 -9.83
C GLU A 66 -3.52 4.63 -8.75
N THR A 67 -2.22 4.65 -8.99
CA THR A 67 -1.31 5.45 -8.18
C THR A 67 -1.72 6.90 -8.39
N PRO A 68 -2.12 7.62 -7.32
CA PRO A 68 -2.39 9.03 -7.42
C PRO A 68 -1.14 9.70 -7.98
N GLU A 69 -1.38 10.64 -8.89
CA GLU A 69 -0.41 11.46 -9.59
C GLU A 69 0.89 11.62 -8.81
N THR A 70 1.90 10.83 -9.17
CA THR A 70 3.27 11.11 -8.78
C THR A 70 3.68 12.32 -9.60
N GLY A 71 3.23 13.51 -9.22
CA GLY A 71 3.92 14.76 -9.48
C GLY A 71 4.87 14.98 -8.33
N ASP A 72 5.99 15.65 -8.57
CA ASP A 72 6.94 16.10 -7.55
C ASP A 72 6.29 17.07 -6.57
N LYS A 73 5.46 16.52 -5.70
CA LYS A 73 5.36 16.89 -4.32
C LYS A 73 5.61 15.58 -3.59
N ILE A 74 6.87 15.33 -3.28
CA ILE A 74 7.15 15.08 -1.87
C ILE A 74 6.62 16.35 -1.17
N LYS A 75 5.29 16.40 -0.97
CA LYS A 75 4.80 16.97 0.27
C LYS A 75 5.65 16.17 1.24
N GLN A 76 6.48 16.86 2.00
CA GLN A 76 6.76 16.37 3.32
C GLN A 76 5.36 16.06 3.85
N GLU A 77 4.88 14.81 3.71
CA GLU A 77 3.86 14.29 4.60
C GLU A 77 4.53 14.57 5.90
N LYS A 78 4.08 15.65 6.54
CA LYS A 78 4.74 16.18 7.71
C LYS A 78 4.92 14.96 8.59
N LEU A 79 6.13 14.73 9.06
CA LEU A 79 6.41 13.58 9.93
C LEU A 79 5.41 13.56 11.12
N ASP A 80 4.83 14.73 11.44
CA ASP A 80 3.68 14.99 12.31
C ASP A 80 2.39 14.18 12.03
N GLU A 81 2.21 13.62 10.83
CA GLU A 81 1.07 12.79 10.45
C GLU A 81 1.27 11.30 10.73
N PHE A 82 2.47 10.86 11.10
CA PHE A 82 2.71 9.47 11.48
C PHE A 82 2.67 9.33 13.01
N VAL A 83 2.04 8.26 13.49
CA VAL A 83 2.05 7.86 14.90
C VAL A 83 2.83 6.56 15.01
N ASN A 84 3.77 6.54 15.95
CA ASN A 84 4.44 5.31 16.35
C ASN A 84 3.49 4.52 17.25
N LEU A 85 2.97 3.43 16.72
CA LEU A 85 2.16 2.50 17.50
C LEU A 85 3.05 1.35 17.96
N LYS A 86 3.09 1.16 19.27
CA LYS A 86 3.73 0.01 19.88
C LYS A 86 2.84 -1.20 19.64
N VAL A 87 3.40 -2.25 19.05
CA VAL A 87 2.73 -3.54 18.94
C VAL A 87 2.79 -4.19 20.32
N ILE A 88 1.65 -4.14 21.01
CA ILE A 88 1.57 -4.49 22.44
C ILE A 88 1.36 -5.98 22.68
N SER A 89 0.93 -6.75 21.66
CA SER A 89 0.79 -8.20 21.78
C SER A 89 0.53 -8.96 20.48
N GLN A 90 0.66 -10.29 20.58
CA GLN A 90 0.16 -11.24 19.60
C GLN A 90 -1.32 -11.52 19.83
N LEU A 91 -2.10 -11.57 18.75
CA LEU A 91 -3.48 -12.01 18.72
C LEU A 91 -3.54 -13.35 17.98
N PRO A 92 -3.71 -14.48 18.67
CA PRO A 92 -4.07 -15.72 18.00
C PRO A 92 -5.57 -15.64 17.69
N ALA A 93 -5.94 -15.12 16.52
CA ALA A 93 -7.31 -15.17 16.06
C ALA A 93 -7.78 -16.64 16.09
N GLY A 94 -8.90 -16.94 16.76
CA GLY A 94 -9.42 -18.31 16.89
C GLY A 94 -8.91 -19.14 18.10
N LYS A 95 -7.93 -18.68 18.90
CA LYS A 95 -7.41 -19.44 20.06
C LYS A 95 -7.39 -18.63 21.37
N LYS A 96 -7.26 -19.34 22.50
CA LYS A 96 -7.27 -18.73 23.85
C LYS A 96 -6.06 -17.80 24.04
N PHE A 97 -6.36 -16.56 24.39
CA PHE A 97 -5.38 -15.51 24.69
C PHE A 97 -4.79 -15.69 26.10
N LYS A 98 -3.46 -15.84 26.22
CA LYS A 98 -2.73 -15.83 27.50
C LYS A 98 -1.88 -14.56 27.57
N ASP A 99 -2.20 -13.71 28.54
CA ASP A 99 -1.46 -12.52 29.00
C ASP A 99 -0.61 -11.76 27.96
N ALA A 100 -1.27 -10.83 27.29
CA ALA A 100 -0.64 -9.86 26.41
C ALA A 100 -0.04 -8.67 27.16
N LYS A 101 1.23 -8.77 27.51
CA LYS A 101 2.09 -7.60 27.75
C LYS A 101 3.54 -7.94 27.38
N GLN A 102 3.80 -8.16 26.09
CA GLN A 102 5.16 -8.18 25.57
C GLN A 102 5.23 -7.19 24.42
N PHE A 103 6.05 -6.15 24.60
CA PHE A 103 6.38 -5.20 23.55
C PHE A 103 7.12 -5.97 22.46
N MET A 104 6.53 -6.06 21.26
CA MET A 104 7.09 -6.88 20.19
C MET A 104 7.77 -6.05 19.10
N ASP A 105 7.20 -4.88 18.76
CA ASP A 105 7.64 -4.10 17.61
C ASP A 105 7.07 -2.66 17.65
N GLU A 106 7.60 -1.77 16.81
CA GLU A 106 7.04 -0.44 16.56
C GLU A 106 6.69 -0.28 15.08
N ILE A 107 5.44 0.12 14.82
CA ILE A 107 4.98 0.44 13.46
C ILE A 107 4.72 1.93 13.31
N PHE A 108 5.00 2.42 12.11
CA PHE A 108 4.69 3.79 11.70
C PHE A 108 3.37 3.78 10.93
N VAL A 109 2.31 4.35 11.51
CA VAL A 109 0.99 4.42 10.87
C VAL A 109 0.62 5.87 10.62
N ASN A 110 0.19 6.17 9.40
CA ASN A 110 -0.32 7.50 9.05
C ASN A 110 -1.70 7.72 9.73
N LYS A 111 -1.84 8.84 10.44
CA LYS A 111 -3.04 9.28 11.18
C LYS A 111 -4.31 9.32 10.34
N VAL A 112 -4.20 9.51 9.03
CA VAL A 112 -5.36 9.50 8.11
C VAL A 112 -6.10 8.17 8.15
N HIS A 113 -5.40 7.06 8.44
CA HIS A 113 -5.99 5.73 8.57
C HIS A 113 -6.46 5.40 9.98
N LEU A 114 -6.19 6.28 10.96
CA LEU A 114 -6.66 6.13 12.33
C LEU A 114 -7.96 6.92 12.50
N GLN A 115 -8.91 6.39 13.27
CA GLN A 115 -10.16 7.09 13.57
C GLN A 115 -9.95 8.25 14.56
N GLY A 116 -9.21 9.29 14.16
CA GLY A 116 -8.96 10.50 14.94
C GLY A 116 -8.19 10.27 16.24
N ASN A 117 -8.60 10.95 17.32
CA ASN A 117 -7.94 10.92 18.64
C ASN A 117 -8.28 9.67 19.49
N LYS A 118 -8.83 8.63 18.88
CA LYS A 118 -9.19 7.41 19.62
C LYS A 118 -7.94 6.64 20.01
N LYS A 119 -7.98 5.98 21.17
CA LYS A 119 -6.93 5.05 21.57
C LYS A 119 -6.91 3.89 20.60
N VAL A 120 -5.73 3.60 20.08
CA VAL A 120 -5.50 2.54 19.10
C VAL A 120 -4.46 1.58 19.62
N TYR A 121 -4.65 0.30 19.31
CA TYR A 121 -3.73 -0.77 19.65
C TYR A 121 -3.30 -1.49 18.39
N ALA A 122 -2.01 -1.84 18.31
CA ALA A 122 -1.49 -2.67 17.25
C ALA A 122 -1.25 -4.09 17.78
N LEU A 123 -1.75 -5.08 17.05
CA LEU A 123 -1.74 -6.50 17.42
C LEU A 123 -1.23 -7.32 16.24
N ARG A 124 -0.29 -8.23 16.47
CA ARG A 124 0.18 -9.14 15.41
C ARG A 124 -0.68 -10.40 15.38
N ASN A 125 -1.29 -10.72 14.24
CA ASN A 125 -1.97 -11.98 14.07
C ASN A 125 -0.96 -13.14 14.05
N VAL A 126 -1.21 -14.19 14.82
CA VAL A 126 -0.35 -15.39 14.85
C VAL A 126 -1.08 -16.66 14.42
N SER A 127 -2.32 -16.55 13.96
CA SER A 127 -3.11 -17.68 13.46
C SER A 127 -3.45 -17.50 11.99
N ASP A 128 -3.60 -18.60 11.29
CA ASP A 128 -4.09 -18.72 9.91
C ASP A 128 -5.62 -18.82 9.82
N ASP A 129 -6.30 -18.90 10.97
CA ASP A 129 -7.75 -19.09 11.09
C ASP A 129 -8.61 -18.00 10.42
N MET A 130 -8.03 -16.83 10.09
CA MET A 130 -8.72 -15.69 9.46
C MET A 130 -8.41 -15.52 7.96
N ILE A 131 -7.70 -16.46 7.34
CA ILE A 131 -7.47 -16.47 5.88
C ILE A 131 -8.81 -16.65 5.14
N PRO A 132 -9.08 -15.90 4.05
CA PRO A 132 -8.17 -15.00 3.33
C PRO A 132 -8.25 -13.53 3.76
N ILE A 133 -8.99 -13.21 4.82
CA ILE A 133 -9.27 -11.82 5.22
C ILE A 133 -8.07 -11.23 5.98
N ILE A 134 -7.49 -11.99 6.90
CA ILE A 134 -6.31 -11.61 7.67
C ILE A 134 -5.33 -12.78 7.65
N ASN A 135 -4.12 -12.53 7.16
CA ASN A 135 -3.08 -13.55 7.08
C ASN A 135 -2.33 -13.66 8.41
N GLN A 136 -1.63 -14.77 8.57
CA GLN A 136 -0.66 -14.92 9.65
C GLN A 136 0.43 -13.84 9.52
N ASP A 137 0.90 -13.32 10.66
CA ASP A 137 1.86 -12.23 10.82
C ASP A 137 1.39 -10.81 10.43
N ASP A 138 0.16 -10.68 9.93
CA ASP A 138 -0.43 -9.35 9.68
C ASP A 138 -0.58 -8.55 10.98
N ILE A 139 -0.33 -7.23 10.90
CA ILE A 139 -0.51 -6.32 12.04
C ILE A 139 -1.87 -5.64 11.93
N ILE A 140 -2.73 -5.92 12.90
CA ILE A 140 -4.09 -5.40 13.01
C ILE A 140 -4.06 -4.18 13.93
N VAL A 141 -4.57 -3.05 13.45
CA VAL A 141 -4.74 -1.84 14.25
C VAL A 141 -6.22 -1.73 14.65
N VAL A 142 -6.48 -1.71 15.95
CA VAL A 142 -7.83 -1.68 16.53
C VAL A 142 -8.04 -0.36 17.26
N ALA A 143 -9.13 0.36 16.94
CA ALA A 143 -9.54 1.57 17.64
C ALA A 143 -10.60 1.26 18.70
N GLU A 144 -10.45 1.82 19.91
CA GLU A 144 -11.50 1.78 20.95
C GLU A 144 -12.71 2.63 20.52
N ASP A 145 -13.92 2.22 20.91
CA ASP A 145 -15.16 2.98 20.74
C ASP A 145 -15.45 3.43 19.29
N ALA A 146 -15.12 2.58 18.31
CA ALA A 146 -15.48 2.79 16.91
C ALA A 146 -16.99 2.69 16.67
N LYS A 147 -17.56 3.58 15.83
CA LYS A 147 -18.93 3.40 15.33
C LYS A 147 -18.90 2.23 14.36
N LEU A 148 -19.69 1.19 14.64
CA LEU A 148 -19.74 -0.03 13.85
C LEU A 148 -20.74 0.09 12.70
N THR A 149 -20.32 -0.36 11.53
CA THR A 149 -21.11 -0.50 10.31
C THR A 149 -21.03 -1.92 9.79
N ASN A 150 -22.00 -2.31 8.95
CA ASN A 150 -22.05 -3.67 8.43
C ASN A 150 -20.83 -3.92 7.52
N GLY A 151 -20.04 -4.95 7.84
CA GLY A 151 -18.76 -5.25 7.18
C GLY A 151 -17.52 -4.95 8.02
N ASP A 152 -17.66 -4.28 9.18
CA ASP A 152 -16.53 -4.00 10.06
C ASP A 152 -16.05 -5.27 10.79
N ILE A 153 -14.73 -5.41 10.92
CA ILE A 153 -14.10 -6.46 11.74
C ILE A 153 -13.91 -5.92 13.15
N VAL A 154 -14.50 -6.60 14.13
CA VAL A 154 -14.47 -6.18 15.54
C VAL A 154 -13.70 -7.18 16.38
N MET A 155 -12.82 -6.67 17.23
CA MET A 155 -12.15 -7.46 18.25
C MET A 155 -12.95 -7.40 19.55
N LEU A 156 -13.43 -8.56 20.01
CA LEU A 156 -14.17 -8.68 21.27
C LEU A 156 -13.45 -9.66 22.19
N ARG A 157 -13.33 -9.30 23.47
CA ARG A 157 -12.90 -10.22 24.52
C ARG A 157 -14.11 -10.66 25.32
N THR A 158 -14.50 -11.93 25.19
CA THR A 158 -15.50 -12.51 26.07
C THR A 158 -14.86 -12.75 27.44
N LYS A 159 -15.54 -12.34 28.51
CA LYS A 159 -15.16 -12.74 29.87
C LYS A 159 -15.42 -14.23 29.96
N LYS A 160 -14.44 -15.02 30.41
CA LYS A 160 -14.69 -16.42 30.74
C LYS A 160 -15.76 -16.42 31.83
N ASP A 161 -16.93 -16.97 31.53
CA ASP A 161 -17.80 -17.44 32.61
C ASP A 161 -16.99 -18.54 33.31
N ASN A 162 -16.68 -18.31 34.58
CA ASN A 162 -16.27 -19.41 35.44
C ASN A 162 -17.55 -20.22 35.64
N GLY A 163 -17.70 -21.25 34.80
CA GLY A 163 -18.94 -22.00 34.69
C GLY A 163 -19.51 -22.45 36.04
N PHE A 164 -20.84 -22.50 36.06
CA PHE A 164 -21.61 -23.61 36.62
C PHE A 164 -22.50 -24.15 35.51
#